data_AF-A0A1L2H743-F1
#
_entry.id   AF-A0A1L2H743-F1
#
_cell.length_a   1.000
_cell.length_b   1.000
_cell.length_c   1.000
_cell.angle_alpha   90.00
_cell.angle_beta   90.00
_cell.angle_gamma   90.00
#
_symmetry.space_group_name_H-M   'P 1'
#
loop_
_entity.id
_entity.type
_entity.pdbx_description
1 polymer ?
#
loop_
_entity_poly.entity_id
_entity_poly.type
_entity_poly.pdbx_seq_one_letter_code
_entity_poly.pdbx_strand_id
1 'polypeptide(L)'
;MILLLGFILWQTPVHASEFNFAVDFELPANQIDKNKTYINVRMEPGKTQEIPYTVFNRTDKSVTVETLIHSATTNSNGVIEYGESKSKFDETLSYDMKNLAKTVGEITVPPQSAVTETLSLKAPEKELAGVVAGGITFQEKKENVSNKSTVGVVNQFSQVKAILI
;
A
#
# COMPACT_ATOMS: atom_id res chain seq x y z
N MET A 1 -42.56 -24.34 -42.06
CA MET A 1 -42.53 -24.42 -40.59
C MET A 1 -41.55 -25.51 -40.19
N ILE A 2 -40.39 -25.15 -39.66
CA ILE A 2 -39.45 -25.93 -38.81
C ILE A 2 -38.21 -25.02 -38.67
N LEU A 3 -38.23 -24.17 -37.64
CA LEU A 3 -37.65 -24.31 -36.30
C LEU A 3 -36.16 -23.92 -36.28
N LEU A 4 -35.91 -22.63 -36.06
CA LEU A 4 -34.59 -22.07 -35.73
C LEU A 4 -34.24 -22.52 -34.29
N LEU A 5 -33.29 -23.45 -34.13
CA LEU A 5 -32.74 -23.78 -32.81
C LEU A 5 -31.84 -22.63 -32.35
N GLY A 6 -32.34 -21.81 -31.43
CA GLY A 6 -31.57 -20.76 -30.77
C GLY A 6 -30.61 -21.36 -29.74
N PHE A 7 -29.31 -21.12 -29.92
CA PHE A 7 -28.30 -21.33 -28.89
C PHE A 7 -28.51 -20.29 -27.78
N ILE A 8 -29.05 -20.71 -26.63
CA ILE A 8 -29.08 -19.89 -25.42
C ILE A 8 -27.67 -19.94 -24.82
N LEU A 9 -26.91 -18.86 -24.99
CA LEU A 9 -25.66 -18.64 -24.26
C LEU A 9 -26.01 -18.35 -22.80
N TRP A 10 -25.97 -19.37 -21.94
CA TRP A 10 -25.95 -19.17 -20.49
C TRP A 10 -24.66 -18.45 -20.11
N GLN A 11 -24.75 -17.15 -19.83
CA GLN A 11 -23.65 -16.41 -19.24
C GLN A 11 -23.57 -16.77 -17.76
N THR A 12 -22.59 -17.60 -17.41
CA THR A 12 -22.23 -17.80 -16.00
C THR A 12 -21.66 -16.49 -15.47
N PRO A 13 -22.22 -15.90 -14.39
CA PRO A 13 -21.62 -14.74 -13.77
C PRO A 13 -20.23 -15.12 -13.25
N VAL A 14 -19.19 -14.49 -13.79
CA VAL A 14 -17.83 -14.59 -13.27
C VAL A 14 -17.68 -13.52 -12.21
N HIS A 15 -17.54 -13.93 -10.95
CA HIS A 15 -17.21 -13.01 -9.86
C HIS A 15 -15.69 -12.88 -9.80
N ALA A 16 -15.17 -11.73 -10.24
CA ALA A 16 -13.79 -11.37 -9.97
C ALA A 16 -13.68 -10.93 -8.51
N SER A 17 -12.58 -11.27 -7.86
CA SER A 17 -12.26 -10.75 -6.53
C SER A 17 -12.01 -9.25 -6.66
N GLU A 18 -12.91 -8.42 -6.13
CA GLU A 18 -12.76 -6.97 -6.14
C GLU A 18 -11.80 -6.50 -5.03
N PHE A 19 -11.10 -5.39 -5.27
CA PHE A 19 -10.32 -4.72 -4.24
C PHE A 19 -11.26 -4.03 -3.26
N ASN A 20 -11.18 -4.40 -1.97
CA ASN A 20 -12.05 -3.81 -0.94
C ASN A 20 -11.68 -2.36 -0.59
N PHE A 21 -10.46 -1.94 -0.90
CA PHE A 21 -10.01 -0.56 -0.69
C PHE A 21 -9.10 -0.06 -1.83
N ALA A 22 -8.96 1.26 -1.92
CA ALA A 22 -7.97 1.93 -2.76
C ALA A 22 -7.31 3.08 -2.00
N VAL A 23 -6.05 3.41 -2.31
CA VAL A 23 -5.32 4.51 -1.66
C VAL A 23 -4.82 5.52 -2.68
N ASP A 24 -5.07 6.80 -2.40
CA ASP A 24 -4.51 7.92 -3.15
C ASP A 24 -3.72 8.87 -2.26
N PHE A 25 -2.67 9.49 -2.80
CA PHE A 25 -1.79 10.39 -2.06
C PHE A 25 -1.83 11.79 -2.66
N GLU A 26 -1.90 12.79 -1.80
CA GLU A 26 -1.77 14.19 -2.20
C GLU A 26 -0.29 14.54 -2.35
N LEU A 27 0.26 14.29 -3.55
CA LEU A 27 1.69 14.47 -3.79
C LEU A 27 2.11 15.96 -3.67
N PRO A 28 3.17 16.25 -2.92
CA PRO A 28 3.58 17.61 -2.58
C PRO A 28 4.32 18.30 -3.73
N ALA A 29 4.45 19.63 -3.66
CA ALA A 29 5.06 20.44 -4.71
C ALA A 29 6.56 20.12 -4.95
N ASN A 30 7.26 19.62 -3.93
CA ASN A 30 8.67 19.20 -4.01
C ASN A 30 8.87 17.76 -4.49
N GLN A 31 7.82 17.12 -5.02
CA GLN A 31 7.94 15.88 -5.79
C GLN A 31 8.88 16.11 -6.99
N ILE A 32 9.92 15.29 -7.10
CA ILE A 32 10.95 15.38 -8.15
C ILE A 32 10.34 15.12 -9.53
N ASP A 33 9.47 14.11 -9.65
CA ASP A 33 8.74 13.80 -10.89
C ASP A 33 7.23 13.73 -10.61
N LYS A 34 6.52 14.75 -11.10
CA LYS A 34 5.07 14.90 -10.95
C LYS A 34 4.25 13.90 -11.78
N ASN A 35 4.89 13.16 -12.69
CA ASN A 35 4.24 12.13 -13.49
C ASN A 35 4.26 10.76 -12.80
N LYS A 36 4.91 10.63 -11.63
CA LYS A 36 4.96 9.39 -10.86
C LYS A 36 3.89 9.39 -9.78
N THR A 37 3.33 8.20 -9.54
CA THR A 37 2.28 7.96 -8.53
C THR A 37 2.82 7.46 -7.19
N TYR A 38 4.14 7.22 -7.11
CA TYR A 38 4.88 6.94 -5.89
C TYR A 38 5.56 8.21 -5.36
N ILE A 39 5.94 8.19 -4.09
CA ILE A 39 6.51 9.34 -3.39
C ILE A 39 8.00 9.43 -3.71
N ASN A 40 8.43 10.56 -4.27
CA ASN A 40 9.82 10.85 -4.61
C ASN A 40 10.09 12.34 -4.38
N VAL A 41 10.37 12.69 -3.14
CA VAL A 41 10.40 14.08 -2.67
C VAL A 41 11.82 14.50 -2.36
N ARG A 42 12.19 15.72 -2.75
CA ARG A 42 13.45 16.33 -2.31
C ARG A 42 13.19 17.17 -1.07
N MET A 43 13.70 16.72 0.08
CA MET A 43 13.52 17.41 1.36
C MET A 43 14.81 18.12 1.79
N GLU A 44 14.65 19.26 2.46
CA GLU A 44 15.79 19.91 3.14
C GLU A 44 16.19 19.10 4.39
N PRO A 45 17.49 19.04 4.74
CA PRO A 45 17.96 18.30 5.91
C PRO A 45 17.22 18.70 7.20
N GLY A 46 16.89 17.70 8.02
CA GLY A 46 16.22 17.85 9.32
C GLY A 46 14.75 18.26 9.26
N LYS A 47 14.18 18.53 8.08
CA LYS A 47 12.76 18.90 7.95
C LYS A 47 11.84 17.69 8.03
N THR A 48 10.64 17.96 8.55
CA THR A 48 9.51 17.05 8.49
C THR A 48 8.52 17.54 7.43
N GLN A 49 7.95 16.61 6.68
CA GLN A 49 6.93 16.86 5.69
C GLN A 49 5.77 15.90 5.89
N GLU A 50 4.56 16.45 5.94
CA GLU A 50 3.32 15.70 6.05
C GLU A 50 2.70 15.55 4.66
N ILE A 51 2.39 14.30 4.27
CA ILE A 51 1.78 13.97 2.99
C ILE A 51 0.43 13.30 3.28
N PRO A 52 -0.70 13.97 3.01
CA PRO A 52 -2.02 13.37 3.16
C PRO A 52 -2.22 12.21 2.18
N TYR A 53 -2.96 11.19 2.62
CA TYR A 53 -3.46 10.14 1.75
C TYR A 53 -4.88 9.76 2.14
N THR A 54 -5.68 9.39 1.16
CA THR A 54 -7.07 9.00 1.34
C THR A 54 -7.22 7.51 1.03
N VAL A 55 -7.82 6.79 1.98
CA VAL A 55 -8.22 5.39 1.82
C VAL A 55 -9.70 5.34 1.52
N PHE A 56 -10.06 4.80 0.36
CA PHE A 56 -11.43 4.66 -0.13
C PHE A 56 -11.93 3.24 0.09
N ASN A 57 -13.13 3.10 0.64
CA ASN A 57 -13.86 1.84 0.76
C ASN A 57 -15.11 1.88 -0.12
N ARG A 58 -15.15 1.03 -1.14
CA ARG A 58 -16.28 0.92 -2.09
C ARG A 58 -17.22 -0.25 -1.77
N THR A 59 -16.98 -0.95 -0.67
CA THR A 59 -17.80 -2.08 -0.22
C THR A 59 -18.99 -1.60 0.61
N ASP A 60 -19.94 -2.51 0.85
CA ASP A 60 -21.10 -2.31 1.73
C ASP A 60 -20.80 -2.60 3.21
N LYS A 61 -19.54 -2.94 3.54
CA LYS A 61 -19.09 -3.26 4.90
C LYS A 61 -17.95 -2.33 5.31
N SER A 62 -17.69 -2.23 6.60
CA SER A 62 -16.50 -1.53 7.08
C SER A 62 -15.26 -2.33 6.69
N VAL A 63 -14.19 -1.63 6.27
CA VAL A 63 -12.91 -2.25 5.93
C VAL A 63 -11.85 -1.69 6.87
N THR A 64 -11.08 -2.57 7.50
CA THR A 64 -9.93 -2.18 8.33
C THR A 64 -8.65 -2.44 7.55
N VAL A 65 -7.83 -1.41 7.39
CA VAL A 65 -6.58 -1.43 6.64
C VAL A 65 -5.42 -1.19 7.59
N GLU A 66 -4.50 -2.15 7.67
CA GLU A 66 -3.21 -1.99 8.34
C GLU A 66 -2.24 -1.24 7.42
N THR A 67 -1.46 -0.33 8.00
CA THR A 67 -0.38 0.37 7.29
C THR A 67 0.96 -0.06 7.87
N LEU A 68 1.91 -0.35 6.98
CA LEU A 68 3.23 -0.86 7.35
C LEU A 68 4.30 -0.12 6.57
N ILE A 69 5.28 0.44 7.29
CA ILE A 69 6.43 1.12 6.69
C ILE A 69 7.64 0.18 6.75
N HIS A 70 8.34 0.03 5.63
CA HIS A 70 9.55 -0.78 5.54
C HIS A 70 10.62 -0.11 4.69
N SER A 71 11.88 -0.31 5.05
CA SER A 71 13.01 -0.03 4.16
C SER A 71 12.97 -0.98 2.96
N ALA A 72 13.41 -0.49 1.81
CA ALA A 72 13.50 -1.30 0.60
C ALA A 72 14.56 -2.39 0.80
N THR A 73 14.22 -3.62 0.47
CA THR A 73 15.17 -4.73 0.40
C THR A 73 15.09 -5.39 -0.97
N THR A 74 16.06 -6.24 -1.31
CA THR A 74 16.05 -6.99 -2.56
C THR A 74 16.01 -8.48 -2.23
N ASN A 75 15.08 -9.22 -2.84
CA ASN A 75 15.00 -10.66 -2.66
C ASN A 75 16.04 -11.40 -3.53
N SER A 76 16.14 -12.72 -3.37
CA SER A 76 17.10 -13.55 -4.12
C SER A 76 16.94 -13.52 -5.63
N ASN A 77 15.80 -13.05 -6.14
CA ASN A 77 15.52 -12.91 -7.56
C ASN A 77 15.87 -11.52 -8.10
N GLY A 78 16.45 -10.63 -7.29
CA GLY A 78 16.81 -9.27 -7.69
C GLY A 78 15.63 -8.30 -7.73
N VAL A 79 14.50 -8.65 -7.12
CA VAL A 79 13.29 -7.80 -7.09
C VAL A 79 13.23 -7.02 -5.78
N ILE A 80 12.86 -5.73 -5.88
CA ILE A 80 12.71 -4.85 -4.71
C ILE A 80 11.43 -5.20 -3.94
N GLU A 81 11.55 -5.30 -2.62
CA GLU A 81 10.47 -5.60 -1.69
C GLU A 81 10.39 -4.56 -0.57
N TYR A 82 9.16 -4.30 -0.12
CA TYR A 82 8.83 -3.32 0.94
C TYR A 82 8.02 -3.97 2.07
N GLY A 83 8.32 -5.25 2.34
CA GLY A 83 7.74 -6.03 3.42
C GLY A 83 8.73 -6.28 4.56
N GLU A 84 8.31 -7.08 5.53
CA GLU A 84 9.22 -7.57 6.57
C GLU A 84 10.34 -8.39 5.94
N SER A 85 11.58 -7.93 6.11
CA SER A 85 12.76 -8.68 5.71
C SER A 85 13.36 -9.37 6.93
N LYS A 86 13.64 -10.66 6.81
CA LYS A 86 14.46 -11.41 7.78
C LYS A 86 15.95 -11.17 7.57
N SER A 87 16.31 -10.41 6.54
CA SER A 87 17.70 -10.07 6.24
C SER A 87 18.24 -9.17 7.34
N LYS A 88 19.42 -9.50 7.85
CA LYS A 88 20.14 -8.58 8.72
C LYS A 88 20.55 -7.38 7.87
N PHE A 89 20.23 -6.18 8.33
CA PHE A 89 20.78 -4.97 7.73
C PHE A 89 22.29 -4.97 7.91
N ASP A 90 22.99 -4.50 6.88
CA ASP A 90 24.43 -4.27 6.94
C ASP A 90 24.73 -3.17 7.97
N GLU A 91 25.84 -3.28 8.68
CA GLU A 91 26.23 -2.30 9.71
C GLU A 91 26.46 -0.89 9.14
N THR A 92 26.72 -0.78 7.84
CA THR A 92 26.89 0.49 7.13
C THR A 92 25.57 1.18 6.76
N LEU A 93 24.40 0.51 6.95
CA LEU A 93 23.11 1.11 6.65
C LEU A 93 22.89 2.33 7.56
N SER A 94 23.02 3.51 6.96
CA SER A 94 23.01 4.76 7.71
C SER A 94 21.60 5.20 8.13
N TYR A 95 20.57 4.75 7.39
CA TYR A 95 19.19 5.18 7.59
C TYR A 95 18.21 4.04 7.32
N ASP A 96 17.34 3.77 8.30
CA ASP A 96 16.18 2.88 8.14
C ASP A 96 14.92 3.74 7.95
N MET A 97 14.19 3.52 6.85
CA MET A 97 12.93 4.20 6.54
C MET A 97 11.92 4.12 7.69
N LYS A 98 11.90 3.03 8.48
CA LYS A 98 11.02 2.91 9.66
C LYS A 98 11.23 4.01 10.70
N ASN A 99 12.42 4.62 10.72
CA ASN A 99 12.75 5.73 11.62
C ASN A 99 12.49 7.10 11.00
N LEU A 100 12.36 7.17 9.67
CA LEU A 100 12.18 8.39 8.90
C LEU A 100 10.75 8.61 8.43
N ALA A 101 9.92 7.58 8.41
CA ALA A 101 8.53 7.67 7.99
C ALA A 101 7.60 7.11 9.07
N LYS A 102 6.46 7.78 9.29
CA LYS A 102 5.44 7.38 10.28
C LYS A 102 4.04 7.66 9.75
N THR A 103 3.10 6.80 10.11
CA THR A 103 1.67 7.03 9.89
C THR A 103 0.87 6.23 10.93
N VAL A 104 -0.46 6.32 10.88
CA VAL A 104 -1.34 5.52 11.73
C VAL A 104 -1.24 4.04 11.34
N GLY A 105 -1.03 3.15 12.30
CA GLY A 105 -0.83 1.72 12.01
C GLY A 105 -2.07 0.99 11.48
N GLU A 106 -3.26 1.53 11.73
CA GLU A 106 -4.53 0.92 11.32
C GLU A 106 -5.59 1.99 11.06
N ILE A 107 -6.39 1.78 10.03
CA ILE A 107 -7.44 2.70 9.57
C ILE A 107 -8.71 1.89 9.37
N THR A 108 -9.79 2.25 10.06
CA THR A 108 -11.11 1.67 9.80
C THR A 108 -11.93 2.62 8.93
N VAL A 109 -12.27 2.18 7.72
CA VAL A 109 -13.00 2.95 6.72
C VAL A 109 -14.44 2.44 6.63
N PRO A 110 -15.46 3.24 7.00
CA PRO A 110 -16.86 2.83 6.92
C PRO A 110 -17.30 2.42 5.49
N PRO A 111 -18.43 1.71 5.35
CA PRO A 111 -19.00 1.37 4.05
C PRO A 111 -19.17 2.60 3.13
N GLN A 112 -18.88 2.43 1.84
CA GLN A 112 -19.08 3.46 0.81
C GLN A 112 -18.52 4.85 1.18
N SER A 113 -17.35 4.88 1.82
CA SER A 113 -16.78 6.11 2.38
C SER A 113 -15.27 6.20 2.14
N ALA A 114 -14.67 7.29 2.63
CA ALA A 114 -13.24 7.49 2.60
C ALA A 114 -12.76 8.11 3.91
N VAL A 115 -11.53 7.75 4.31
CA VAL A 115 -10.84 8.33 5.46
C VAL A 115 -9.49 8.87 4.99
N THR A 116 -9.18 10.11 5.36
CA THR A 116 -7.88 10.73 5.08
C THR A 116 -7.01 10.65 6.33
N GLU A 117 -5.79 10.19 6.13
CA GLU A 117 -4.74 10.09 7.14
C GLU A 117 -3.46 10.71 6.59
N THR A 118 -2.43 10.78 7.43
CA THR A 118 -1.18 11.49 7.08
C THR A 118 0.03 10.58 7.18
N LEU A 119 0.89 10.65 6.17
CA LEU A 119 2.25 10.11 6.18
C LEU A 119 3.22 11.23 6.55
N SER A 120 3.85 11.12 7.72
CA SER A 120 4.91 12.00 8.18
C SER A 120 6.26 11.47 7.72
N LEU A 121 7.00 12.25 6.93
CA LEU A 121 8.37 11.96 6.50
C LEU A 121 9.33 12.92 7.19
N LYS A 122 10.45 12.41 7.72
CA LYS A 122 11.53 13.18 8.30
C LYS A 122 12.80 12.98 7.49
N ALA A 123 13.36 14.08 6.96
CA ALA A 123 14.66 14.06 6.33
C ALA A 123 15.78 13.84 7.36
N PRO A 124 16.85 13.12 7.00
CA PRO A 124 18.06 13.07 7.80
C PRO A 124 18.63 14.46 8.12
N GLU A 125 19.33 14.58 9.25
CA GLU A 125 19.95 15.84 9.69
C GLU A 125 21.11 16.28 8.77
N LYS A 126 21.72 15.32 8.05
CA LYS A 126 22.77 15.56 7.08
C LYS A 126 22.21 15.43 5.67
N GLU A 127 22.75 16.22 4.76
CA GLU A 127 22.43 16.10 3.34
C GLU A 127 22.79 14.70 2.82
N LEU A 128 21.88 14.11 2.06
CA LEU A 128 22.04 12.80 1.45
C LEU A 128 22.84 12.93 0.15
N ALA A 129 23.93 12.18 0.02
CA ALA A 129 24.64 12.00 -1.25
C ALA A 129 23.93 10.97 -2.18
N GLY A 130 22.64 10.73 -1.98
CA GLY A 130 21.85 9.67 -2.61
C GLY A 130 20.38 9.75 -2.18
N VAL A 131 19.67 8.61 -2.22
CA VAL A 131 18.26 8.51 -1.79
C VAL A 131 18.12 7.45 -0.70
N VAL A 132 17.22 7.68 0.27
CA VAL A 132 16.77 6.62 1.17
C VAL A 132 15.50 6.02 0.60
N ALA A 133 15.53 4.72 0.31
CA ALA A 133 14.42 4.01 -0.33
C ALA A 133 13.65 3.14 0.66
N GLY A 134 12.33 3.24 0.61
CA GLY A 134 11.41 2.40 1.36
C GLY A 134 10.04 2.38 0.75
N GLY A 135 9.06 1.93 1.51
CA GLY A 135 7.68 1.84 1.06
C GLY A 135 6.69 1.81 2.20
N ILE A 136 5.47 2.24 1.90
CA ILE A 136 4.29 2.08 2.73
C ILE A 136 3.39 1.03 2.07
N THR A 137 3.05 0.01 2.84
CA THR A 137 2.15 -1.07 2.45
C THR A 137 0.82 -0.88 3.17
N PHE A 138 -0.26 -0.93 2.42
CA PHE A 138 -1.64 -0.97 2.89
C PHE A 138 -2.16 -2.38 2.69
N GLN A 139 -2.68 -3.01 3.73
CA GLN A 139 -3.21 -4.36 3.65
C GLN A 139 -4.51 -4.46 4.44
N GLU A 140 -5.49 -5.19 3.91
CA GLU A 140 -6.71 -5.45 4.65
C GLU A 140 -6.42 -6.36 5.85
N LYS A 141 -6.90 -5.95 7.02
CA LYS A 141 -6.80 -6.71 8.26
C LYS A 141 -7.82 -7.84 8.23
N LYS A 142 -7.37 -9.06 8.50
CA LYS A 142 -8.26 -10.23 8.54
C LYS A 142 -9.26 -10.08 9.70
N GLU A 143 -10.54 -10.21 9.41
CA GLU A 143 -11.47 -10.70 10.43
C GLU A 143 -11.13 -12.16 10.70
N ASN A 144 -10.92 -12.54 11.97
CA ASN A 144 -10.74 -13.93 12.34
C ASN A 144 -12.05 -14.67 12.11
N VAL A 145 -12.23 -15.26 10.92
CA VAL A 145 -13.35 -16.15 10.66
C VAL A 145 -13.11 -17.45 11.43
N SER A 146 -13.65 -17.52 12.63
CA SER A 146 -13.68 -18.70 13.50
C SER A 146 -14.69 -19.74 13.00
N ASN A 147 -14.58 -20.17 11.75
CA ASN A 147 -15.33 -21.34 11.27
C ASN A 147 -14.39 -22.33 10.60
N LYS A 148 -13.93 -23.29 11.41
CA LYS A 148 -13.49 -24.60 10.96
C LYS A 148 -14.61 -25.20 10.10
N SER A 149 -14.36 -25.44 8.81
CA SER A 149 -14.80 -26.66 8.05
C SER A 149 -14.69 -26.55 6.52
N THR A 150 -14.25 -25.44 5.92
CA THR A 150 -14.10 -25.36 4.45
C THR A 150 -12.70 -24.88 4.09
N VAL A 151 -11.92 -25.70 3.38
CA VAL A 151 -10.69 -25.25 2.72
C VAL A 151 -11.10 -24.37 1.55
N GLY A 152 -11.16 -23.06 1.79
CA GLY A 152 -11.38 -22.03 0.77
C GLY A 152 -10.15 -21.14 0.65
N VAL A 153 -9.79 -20.76 -0.58
CA VAL A 153 -8.78 -19.73 -0.81
C VAL A 153 -9.39 -18.38 -0.40
N VAL A 154 -8.82 -17.74 0.62
CA VAL A 154 -9.14 -16.35 0.98
C VAL A 154 -8.08 -15.48 0.31
N ASN A 155 -8.52 -14.66 -0.65
CA ASN A 155 -7.64 -13.71 -1.31
C ASN A 155 -7.37 -12.51 -0.37
N GLN A 156 -6.12 -12.09 -0.25
CA GLN A 156 -5.73 -10.92 0.53
C GLN A 156 -5.05 -9.93 -0.40
N PHE A 157 -5.60 -8.73 -0.46
CA PHE A 157 -5.03 -7.66 -1.27
C PHE A 157 -4.15 -6.74 -0.43
N SER A 158 -3.00 -6.39 -1.00
CA SER A 158 -2.14 -5.33 -0.48
C SER A 158 -1.77 -4.36 -1.60
N GLN A 159 -1.68 -3.08 -1.24
CA GLN A 159 -1.22 -2.03 -2.13
C GLN A 159 0.06 -1.43 -1.52
N VAL A 160 1.11 -1.33 -2.33
CA VAL A 160 2.39 -0.77 -1.90
C VAL A 160 2.66 0.52 -2.67
N LYS A 161 3.07 1.57 -1.96
CA LYS A 161 3.65 2.77 -2.57
C LYS A 161 5.09 2.95 -2.12
N ALA A 162 5.99 3.09 -3.10
CA ALA A 162 7.39 3.40 -2.83
C ALA A 162 7.55 4.82 -2.27
N ILE A 163 8.53 4.99 -1.40
CA ILE A 163 8.94 6.24 -0.76
C ILE A 163 10.43 6.44 -1.04
N LEU A 164 10.77 7.54 -1.71
CA LEU A 164 12.12 8.01 -1.90
C LEU A 164 12.23 9.41 -1.30
N ILE A 165 13.23 9.60 -0.44
CA ILE A 165 13.64 10.88 0.14
C ILE A 165 15.11 11.15 -0.15
#